data_AF-A0AAP3G9D8-F1
#
_entry.id   AF-A0AAP3G9D8-F1
#
_cell.length_a   1.000
_cell.length_b   1.000
_cell.length_c   1.000
_cell.angle_alpha   90.00
_cell.angle_beta   90.00
_cell.angle_gamma   90.00
#
_symmetry.space_group_name_H-M   'P 1'
#
loop_
_entity.id
_entity.type
_entity.pdbx_description
1 polymer ?
#
loop_
_entity_poly.entity_id
_entity_poly.type
_entity_poly.pdbx_seq_one_letter_code
_entity_poly.pdbx_strand_id
1 'polypeptide(L)'
;MNVSEIRAEIDKTKDKTRPKFWSFKVNNQNKGELYLYGIIENYSWWGDELTPKTFQAELDALGDDISELHVYINSDGGDVFAGQTIYSMLKRHKAQVIVHIDGIAASIATVIAMAGDIIHMPRNASMMIHGPWTYISGNAEQLRKRADDLDAAKEGMIAAYQEKTGIDRDVLLPMLAVDTWLTAEKAVELGFADVIDEDKQINACLTDGKCVINGQQMDLIRKYENVPQDLVNANASAEKEKEKANIPPETERPIRSLSLYEKRIKNNNHRRF
;
A
#
# COMPACT_ATOMS: atom_id res chain seq x y z
N MET A 1 41.16 6.27 -14.77
CA MET A 1 39.93 5.57 -15.13
C MET A 1 39.30 6.27 -16.34
N ASN A 2 39.16 5.57 -17.46
CA ASN A 2 38.49 6.10 -18.65
C ASN A 2 36.95 6.07 -18.47
N VAL A 3 36.20 6.76 -19.34
CA VAL A 3 34.72 6.87 -19.22
C VAL A 3 34.04 5.48 -19.22
N SER A 4 34.60 4.50 -19.92
CA SER A 4 34.11 3.11 -19.90
C SER A 4 34.37 2.39 -18.57
N GLU A 5 35.51 2.63 -17.93
CA GLU A 5 35.84 2.06 -16.62
C GLU A 5 35.02 2.73 -15.52
N ILE A 6 34.76 4.04 -15.60
CA ILE A 6 33.87 4.75 -14.68
C ILE A 6 32.44 4.21 -14.79
N ARG A 7 31.95 3.94 -16.02
CA ARG A 7 30.63 3.30 -16.22
C ARG A 7 30.58 1.88 -15.66
N ALA A 8 31.63 1.08 -15.88
CA ALA A 8 31.71 -0.28 -15.35
C ALA A 8 31.78 -0.30 -13.81
N GLU A 9 32.44 0.67 -13.19
CA GLU A 9 32.51 0.79 -11.74
C GLU A 9 31.17 1.27 -11.14
N ILE A 10 30.47 2.20 -11.82
CA ILE A 10 29.12 2.62 -11.46
C ILE A 10 28.14 1.44 -11.57
N ASP A 11 28.22 0.62 -12.61
CA ASP A 11 27.37 -0.58 -12.77
C ASP A 11 27.64 -1.68 -11.74
N LYS A 12 28.88 -1.80 -11.23
CA LYS A 12 29.20 -2.72 -10.11
C LYS A 12 28.61 -2.25 -8.77
N THR A 13 28.36 -0.95 -8.61
CA THR A 13 27.77 -0.36 -7.39
C THR A 13 26.25 -0.26 -7.40
N LYS A 14 25.59 -0.58 -8.53
CA LYS A 14 24.14 -0.74 -8.56
C LYS A 14 23.77 -1.98 -7.76
N ASP A 15 23.11 -1.76 -6.63
CA ASP A 15 22.49 -2.81 -5.86
C ASP A 15 21.54 -3.62 -6.77
N LYS A 16 21.95 -4.84 -7.12
CA LYS A 16 21.22 -5.77 -8.01
C LYS A 16 20.02 -6.43 -7.32
N THR A 17 19.52 -5.90 -6.20
CA THR A 17 18.53 -6.60 -5.37
C THR A 17 17.29 -5.79 -5.03
N ARG A 18 16.85 -4.87 -5.90
CA ARG A 18 15.50 -4.30 -5.76
C ARG A 18 14.47 -5.24 -6.41
N PRO A 19 13.56 -5.84 -5.64
CA PRO A 19 12.65 -6.85 -6.16
C PRO A 19 11.63 -6.25 -7.13
N LYS A 20 11.30 -7.02 -8.16
CA LYS A 20 10.20 -6.73 -9.09
C LYS A 20 8.91 -6.45 -8.29
N PHE A 21 8.29 -5.29 -8.54
CA PHE A 21 7.08 -4.86 -7.82
C PHE A 21 5.78 -5.41 -8.41
N TRP A 22 5.87 -6.18 -9.50
CA TRP A 22 4.73 -6.87 -10.10
C TRP A 22 4.96 -8.37 -10.27
N SER A 23 3.88 -9.13 -10.26
CA SER A 23 3.91 -10.53 -10.71
C SER A 23 2.60 -10.89 -11.39
N PHE A 24 2.71 -11.67 -12.47
CA PHE A 24 1.56 -12.24 -13.15
C PHE A 24 1.41 -13.72 -12.77
N LYS A 25 0.16 -14.16 -12.63
CA LYS A 25 -0.19 -15.58 -12.52
C LYS A 25 -1.32 -15.90 -13.49
N VAL A 26 -1.20 -17.05 -14.13
CA VAL A 26 -2.28 -17.61 -14.96
C VAL A 26 -3.06 -18.58 -14.08
N ASN A 27 -4.37 -18.41 -14.00
CA ASN A 27 -5.26 -19.39 -13.39
C ASN A 27 -5.86 -20.28 -14.49
N ASN A 28 -6.04 -21.57 -14.21
CA ASN A 28 -6.58 -22.59 -15.13
C ASN A 28 -8.07 -22.37 -15.49
N GLN A 29 -8.65 -21.22 -15.14
CA GLN A 29 -10.08 -20.90 -15.26
C GLN A 29 -10.36 -19.72 -16.19
N ASN A 30 -9.48 -19.44 -17.17
CA ASN A 30 -9.63 -18.32 -18.10
C ASN A 30 -9.55 -16.93 -17.43
N LYS A 31 -8.78 -16.85 -16.34
CA LYS A 31 -8.57 -15.63 -15.56
C LYS A 31 -7.07 -15.37 -15.41
N GLY A 32 -6.69 -14.12 -15.61
CA GLY A 32 -5.35 -13.63 -15.31
C GLY A 32 -5.32 -12.95 -13.95
N GLU A 33 -4.17 -13.02 -13.27
CA GLU A 33 -3.92 -12.27 -12.04
C GLU A 33 -2.66 -11.42 -12.17
N LEU A 34 -2.74 -10.18 -11.72
CA LEU A 34 -1.64 -9.23 -11.59
C LEU A 34 -1.56 -8.79 -10.13
N TYR A 35 -0.40 -8.94 -9.50
CA TYR A 35 -0.13 -8.43 -8.16
C TYR A 35 0.81 -7.23 -8.26
N LEU A 36 0.43 -6.08 -7.72
CA LEU A 36 1.20 -4.83 -7.66
C LEU A 36 1.51 -4.48 -6.19
N TYR A 37 2.59 -5.06 -5.70
CA TYR A 37 2.87 -5.19 -4.28
C TYR A 37 4.19 -4.50 -3.96
N GLY A 38 4.15 -3.48 -3.10
CA GLY A 38 5.30 -2.65 -2.73
C GLY A 38 5.41 -1.37 -3.56
N ILE A 39 6.60 -0.76 -3.57
CA ILE A 39 6.84 0.51 -4.26
C ILE A 39 6.81 0.30 -5.77
N ILE A 40 6.06 1.15 -6.49
CA ILE A 40 6.06 1.21 -7.96
C ILE A 40 7.35 1.91 -8.39
N GLU A 41 8.44 1.16 -8.48
CA GLU A 41 9.77 1.71 -8.74
C GLU A 41 10.03 2.01 -10.23
N ASN A 42 10.86 3.03 -10.48
CA ASN A 42 11.35 3.42 -11.82
C ASN A 42 12.63 2.67 -12.24
N TYR A 43 13.25 1.87 -11.35
CA TYR A 43 14.52 1.25 -11.73
C TYR A 43 14.28 0.16 -12.79
N SER A 44 14.70 0.47 -14.01
CA SER A 44 14.54 -0.23 -15.30
C SER A 44 13.28 0.02 -16.15
N TRP A 45 12.41 0.99 -15.79
CA TRP A 45 11.37 1.45 -16.72
C TRP A 45 11.95 2.12 -17.99
N TRP A 46 13.17 2.67 -17.87
CA TRP A 46 13.97 3.26 -18.97
C TRP A 46 15.35 2.58 -19.14
N GLY A 47 15.56 1.40 -18.53
CA GLY A 47 16.80 0.62 -18.60
C GLY A 47 16.58 -0.74 -19.26
N ASP A 48 17.48 -1.70 -19.05
CA ASP A 48 17.53 -2.92 -19.89
C ASP A 48 16.72 -4.13 -19.36
N GLU A 49 16.25 -4.16 -18.10
CA GLU A 49 15.70 -5.39 -17.48
C GLU A 49 14.18 -5.39 -17.16
N LEU A 50 13.63 -4.44 -16.38
CA LEU A 50 12.20 -4.35 -16.01
C LEU A 50 11.52 -3.14 -16.68
N THR A 51 11.31 -3.25 -17.99
CA THR A 51 10.75 -2.19 -18.84
C THR A 51 9.22 -2.29 -18.95
N PRO A 52 8.54 -1.23 -19.44
CA PRO A 52 7.15 -1.34 -19.90
C PRO A 52 6.95 -2.47 -20.91
N LYS A 53 7.97 -2.80 -21.72
CA LYS A 53 7.90 -3.92 -22.67
C LYS A 53 7.87 -5.27 -21.95
N THR A 54 8.65 -5.44 -20.89
CA THR A 54 8.64 -6.66 -20.08
C THR A 54 7.28 -6.83 -19.41
N PHE A 55 6.71 -5.75 -18.86
CA PHE A 55 5.36 -5.78 -18.30
C PHE A 55 4.32 -6.16 -19.36
N GLN A 56 4.34 -5.52 -20.52
CA GLN A 56 3.41 -5.83 -21.62
C GLN A 56 3.55 -7.26 -22.11
N ALA A 57 4.78 -7.76 -22.29
CA ALA A 57 5.01 -9.13 -22.74
C ALA A 57 4.48 -10.17 -21.75
N GLU A 58 4.62 -9.93 -20.44
CA GLU A 58 4.05 -10.81 -19.41
C GLU A 58 2.53 -10.69 -19.31
N LEU A 59 1.97 -9.50 -19.53
CA LEU A 59 0.52 -9.28 -19.64
C LEU A 59 -0.05 -10.05 -20.85
N ASP A 60 0.59 -9.94 -22.01
CA ASP A 60 0.20 -10.65 -23.24
C ASP A 60 0.34 -12.17 -23.06
N ALA A 61 1.30 -12.62 -22.25
CA ALA A 61 1.50 -14.04 -21.94
C ALA A 61 0.38 -14.67 -21.09
N LEU A 62 -0.54 -13.86 -20.53
CA LEU A 62 -1.77 -14.38 -19.93
C LEU A 62 -2.71 -14.99 -20.97
N GLY A 63 -2.54 -14.64 -22.25
CA GLY A 63 -3.34 -15.11 -23.38
C GLY A 63 -4.50 -14.18 -23.71
N ASP A 64 -4.85 -14.11 -24.99
CA ASP A 64 -5.91 -13.23 -25.51
C ASP A 64 -7.33 -13.66 -25.10
N ASP A 65 -7.49 -14.89 -24.61
CA ASP A 65 -8.80 -15.50 -24.33
C ASP A 65 -9.29 -15.27 -22.90
N ILE A 66 -8.47 -14.71 -22.01
CA ILE A 66 -8.90 -14.46 -20.62
C ILE A 66 -10.09 -13.50 -20.59
N SER A 67 -11.13 -13.86 -19.84
CA SER A 67 -12.34 -13.03 -19.71
C SER A 67 -12.23 -12.01 -18.59
N GLU A 68 -11.43 -12.31 -17.57
CA GLU A 68 -11.22 -11.47 -16.39
C GLU A 68 -9.72 -11.33 -16.09
N LEU A 69 -9.30 -10.12 -15.74
CA LEU A 69 -7.98 -9.80 -15.21
C LEU A 69 -8.13 -9.25 -13.79
N HIS A 70 -7.71 -10.01 -12.80
CA HIS A 70 -7.72 -9.60 -11.40
C HIS A 70 -6.44 -8.85 -11.05
N VAL A 71 -6.54 -7.60 -10.60
CA VAL A 71 -5.41 -6.75 -10.24
C VAL A 71 -5.40 -6.52 -8.72
N TYR A 72 -4.49 -7.16 -8.01
CA TYR A 72 -4.33 -7.03 -6.56
C TYR A 72 -3.31 -5.93 -6.25
N ILE A 73 -3.71 -4.94 -5.46
CA ILE A 73 -2.87 -3.78 -5.12
C ILE A 73 -2.63 -3.75 -3.61
N ASN A 74 -1.35 -3.71 -3.26
CA ASN A 74 -0.89 -3.39 -1.91
C ASN A 74 0.39 -2.56 -2.05
N SER A 75 0.23 -1.27 -2.33
CA SER A 75 1.32 -0.39 -2.74
C SER A 75 1.19 0.98 -2.10
N ASP A 76 2.31 1.47 -1.58
CA ASP A 76 2.46 2.83 -1.10
C ASP A 76 2.78 3.80 -2.25
N GLY A 77 2.61 3.44 -3.52
CA GLY A 77 2.85 4.31 -4.68
C GLY A 77 4.30 4.31 -5.19
N GLY A 78 4.72 5.37 -5.87
CA GLY A 78 6.05 5.42 -6.51
C GLY A 78 6.10 6.33 -7.74
N ASP A 79 6.69 5.85 -8.83
CA ASP A 79 6.93 6.61 -10.05
C ASP A 79 5.64 6.88 -10.85
N VAL A 80 5.38 8.16 -11.12
CA VAL A 80 4.16 8.63 -11.77
C VAL A 80 4.04 8.10 -13.20
N PHE A 81 5.15 8.08 -13.95
CA PHE A 81 5.12 7.67 -15.36
C PHE A 81 4.97 6.15 -15.51
N ALA A 82 5.63 5.38 -14.65
CA ALA A 82 5.45 3.93 -14.60
C ALA A 82 3.98 3.58 -14.32
N GLY A 83 3.39 4.19 -13.29
CA GLY A 83 1.99 3.93 -12.95
C GLY A 83 1.00 4.40 -14.02
N GLN A 84 1.19 5.57 -14.64
CA GLN A 84 0.37 6.02 -15.78
C GLN A 84 0.47 5.08 -16.99
N THR A 85 1.65 4.50 -17.22
CA THR A 85 1.84 3.55 -18.31
C THR A 85 1.13 2.23 -18.01
N ILE A 86 1.22 1.71 -16.78
CA ILE A 86 0.47 0.51 -16.34
C ILE A 86 -1.04 0.77 -16.44
N TYR A 87 -1.53 1.91 -15.93
CA TYR A 87 -2.92 2.33 -16.09
C TYR A 87 -3.36 2.25 -17.55
N SER A 88 -2.58 2.82 -18.46
CA SER A 88 -2.88 2.84 -19.89
C SER A 88 -2.87 1.44 -20.51
N MET A 89 -1.98 0.54 -20.06
CA MET A 89 -1.94 -0.85 -20.52
C MET A 89 -3.17 -1.63 -20.07
N LEU A 90 -3.57 -1.47 -18.81
CA LEU A 90 -4.76 -2.10 -18.24
C LEU A 90 -6.05 -1.58 -18.90
N LYS A 91 -6.20 -0.26 -19.11
CA LYS A 91 -7.37 0.33 -19.78
C LYS A 91 -7.57 -0.14 -21.23
N ARG A 92 -6.51 -0.61 -21.90
CA ARG A 92 -6.59 -1.17 -23.26
C ARG A 92 -6.81 -2.69 -23.28
N HIS A 93 -6.73 -3.33 -22.12
CA HIS A 93 -6.90 -4.77 -22.02
C HIS A 93 -8.36 -5.15 -22.33
N LYS A 94 -8.57 -6.26 -23.04
CA LYS A 94 -9.91 -6.67 -23.50
C LYS A 94 -10.73 -7.38 -22.42
N ALA A 95 -10.06 -8.08 -21.52
CA ALA A 95 -10.70 -8.71 -20.37
C ALA A 95 -11.27 -7.66 -19.43
N GLN A 96 -12.32 -8.03 -18.69
CA GLN A 96 -12.82 -7.21 -17.60
C GLN A 96 -11.75 -7.09 -16.51
N VAL A 97 -11.36 -5.86 -16.17
CA VAL A 97 -10.33 -5.59 -15.16
C VAL A 97 -11.01 -5.43 -13.80
N ILE A 98 -10.73 -6.36 -12.89
CA ILE A 98 -11.28 -6.36 -11.52
C ILE A 98 -10.15 -6.06 -10.55
N VAL A 99 -10.17 -4.89 -9.93
CA VAL A 99 -9.13 -4.45 -9.00
C VAL A 99 -9.52 -4.82 -7.56
N HIS A 100 -8.55 -5.28 -6.79
CA HIS A 100 -8.67 -5.63 -5.38
C HIS A 100 -7.64 -4.82 -4.58
N ILE A 101 -8.11 -3.98 -3.65
CA ILE A 101 -7.22 -3.27 -2.73
C ILE A 101 -6.99 -4.18 -1.52
N ASP A 102 -5.84 -4.82 -1.44
CA ASP A 102 -5.60 -5.85 -0.41
C ASP A 102 -5.21 -5.26 0.95
N GLY A 103 -4.82 -3.98 0.98
CA GLY A 103 -4.54 -3.26 2.21
C GLY A 103 -4.40 -1.76 1.96
N ILE A 104 -3.41 -1.36 1.16
CA ILE A 104 -3.22 0.06 0.79
C ILE A 104 -3.04 0.23 -0.72
N ALA A 105 -3.69 1.26 -1.26
CA ALA A 105 -3.28 1.88 -2.51
C ALA A 105 -3.05 3.38 -2.28
N ALA A 106 -1.79 3.80 -2.23
CA ALA A 106 -1.44 5.21 -2.02
C ALA A 106 -0.77 5.83 -3.24
N SER A 107 -1.00 7.12 -3.45
CA SER A 107 -0.43 7.90 -4.54
C SER A 107 -0.69 7.22 -5.90
N ILE A 108 0.32 7.05 -6.77
CA ILE A 108 0.15 6.54 -8.13
C ILE A 108 -0.49 5.14 -8.20
N ALA A 109 -0.44 4.35 -7.12
CA ALA A 109 -1.15 3.06 -7.05
C ALA A 109 -2.67 3.24 -7.20
N THR A 110 -3.23 4.35 -6.69
CA THR A 110 -4.66 4.67 -6.88
C THR A 110 -4.99 4.98 -8.33
N VAL A 111 -4.10 5.65 -9.08
CA VAL A 111 -4.30 5.87 -10.51
C VAL A 111 -4.35 4.55 -11.25
N ILE A 112 -3.47 3.60 -10.94
CA ILE A 112 -3.53 2.25 -11.52
C ILE A 112 -4.85 1.56 -11.15
N ALA A 113 -5.30 1.70 -9.90
CA ALA A 113 -6.59 1.14 -9.47
C ALA A 113 -7.76 1.68 -10.31
N MET A 114 -7.73 2.95 -10.74
CA MET A 114 -8.78 3.53 -11.59
C MET A 114 -8.88 2.88 -12.98
N ALA A 115 -7.92 2.02 -13.38
CA ALA A 115 -8.06 1.21 -14.58
C ALA A 115 -9.10 0.09 -14.46
N GLY A 116 -9.55 -0.23 -13.24
CA GLY A 116 -10.53 -1.28 -12.97
C GLY A 116 -11.94 -0.92 -13.40
N ASP A 117 -12.58 -1.84 -14.10
CA ASP A 117 -14.02 -1.80 -14.37
C ASP A 117 -14.80 -1.92 -13.06
N ILE A 118 -14.33 -2.80 -12.16
CA ILE A 118 -14.84 -2.99 -10.80
C ILE A 118 -13.67 -2.93 -9.82
N ILE A 119 -13.84 -2.17 -8.74
CA ILE A 119 -12.84 -2.01 -7.68
C ILE A 119 -13.42 -2.47 -6.34
N HIS A 120 -12.85 -3.54 -5.82
CA HIS A 120 -13.12 -4.10 -4.50
C HIS A 120 -12.18 -3.52 -3.46
N MET A 121 -12.74 -3.12 -2.32
CA MET A 121 -12.00 -2.55 -1.21
C MET A 121 -12.52 -3.12 0.11
N PRO A 122 -11.76 -3.98 0.82
CA PRO A 122 -12.05 -4.41 2.17
C PRO A 122 -12.28 -3.21 3.10
N ARG A 123 -13.19 -3.33 4.07
CA ARG A 123 -13.51 -2.25 5.01
C ARG A 123 -12.30 -1.69 5.75
N ASN A 124 -11.31 -2.53 6.04
CA ASN A 124 -10.07 -2.12 6.70
C ASN A 124 -8.93 -1.70 5.74
N ALA A 125 -9.17 -1.65 4.43
CA ALA A 125 -8.21 -1.10 3.47
C ALA A 125 -8.29 0.43 3.39
N SER A 126 -7.25 1.06 2.83
CA SER A 126 -7.24 2.50 2.61
C SER A 126 -6.69 2.90 1.24
N MET A 127 -7.27 3.95 0.67
CA MET A 127 -6.70 4.65 -0.48
C MET A 127 -6.13 5.99 -0.04
N MET A 128 -5.10 6.45 -0.73
CA MET A 128 -4.59 7.82 -0.55
C MET A 128 -4.31 8.45 -1.90
N ILE A 129 -4.80 9.67 -2.09
CA ILE A 129 -4.49 10.50 -3.25
C ILE A 129 -3.78 11.78 -2.84
N HIS A 130 -2.86 12.22 -3.70
CA HIS A 130 -2.16 13.51 -3.61
C HIS A 130 -1.58 13.84 -4.99
N GLY A 131 -1.12 15.08 -5.16
CA GLY A 131 -0.49 15.55 -6.38
C GLY A 131 0.93 15.00 -6.55
N PRO A 132 1.47 15.04 -7.78
CA PRO A 132 2.86 14.63 -8.00
C PRO A 132 3.81 15.59 -7.30
N TRP A 133 4.83 15.06 -6.66
CA TRP A 133 5.88 15.84 -6.01
C TRP A 133 7.27 15.36 -6.39
N THR A 134 8.27 16.19 -6.16
CA THR A 134 9.67 15.87 -6.44
C THR A 134 10.60 16.71 -5.56
N TYR A 135 11.83 16.25 -5.37
CA TYR A 135 12.90 17.06 -4.79
C TYR A 135 13.95 17.33 -5.88
N ILE A 136 14.25 18.61 -6.13
CA ILE A 136 15.22 19.04 -7.12
C ILE A 136 15.97 20.28 -6.64
N SER A 137 17.22 20.42 -7.07
CA SER A 137 18.04 21.62 -6.88
C SER A 137 18.54 22.09 -8.23
N GLY A 138 18.48 23.39 -8.50
CA GLY A 138 18.87 23.98 -9.78
C GLY A 138 18.65 25.49 -9.82
N ASN A 139 18.88 26.08 -10.99
CA ASN A 139 18.60 27.50 -11.21
C ASN A 139 17.09 27.77 -11.39
N ALA A 140 16.69 29.04 -11.39
CA ALA A 140 15.28 29.42 -11.45
C ALA A 140 14.53 28.89 -12.69
N GLU A 141 15.20 28.77 -13.85
CA GLU A 141 14.59 28.25 -15.07
C GLU A 141 14.34 26.74 -14.98
N GLN A 142 15.31 25.99 -14.45
CA GLN A 142 15.17 24.56 -14.20
C GLN A 142 14.05 24.26 -13.20
N LEU A 143 13.94 25.06 -12.14
CA LEU A 143 12.89 24.89 -11.13
C LEU A 143 11.49 25.18 -11.69
N ARG A 144 11.33 26.25 -12.50
CA ARG A 144 10.05 26.54 -13.17
C ARG A 144 9.66 25.42 -14.15
N LYS A 145 10.60 25.01 -15.00
CA LYS A 145 10.37 23.89 -15.91
C LYS A 145 9.93 22.63 -15.16
N ARG A 146 10.56 22.33 -14.01
CA ARG A 146 10.18 21.16 -13.23
C ARG A 146 8.80 21.28 -12.60
N ALA A 147 8.39 22.49 -12.19
CA ALA A 147 7.02 22.73 -11.75
C ALA A 147 6.02 22.50 -12.89
N ASP A 148 6.30 23.01 -14.10
CA ASP A 148 5.46 22.79 -15.29
C ASP A 148 5.34 21.28 -15.62
N ASP A 149 6.43 20.52 -15.51
CA ASP A 149 6.43 19.07 -15.72
C ASP A 149 5.55 18.33 -14.68
N LEU A 150 5.53 18.79 -13.43
CA LEU A 150 4.66 18.23 -12.38
C LEU A 150 3.20 18.56 -12.64
N ASP A 151 2.88 19.78 -13.07
CA ASP A 151 1.53 20.17 -13.46
C ASP A 151 1.03 19.33 -14.63
N ALA A 152 1.85 19.08 -15.65
CA ALA A 152 1.50 18.20 -16.76
C ALA A 152 1.25 16.76 -16.30
N ALA A 153 2.05 16.22 -15.37
CA ALA A 153 1.85 14.88 -14.83
C ALA A 153 0.53 14.78 -14.03
N LYS A 154 0.19 15.84 -13.28
CA LYS A 154 -1.04 15.95 -12.50
C LYS A 154 -2.30 15.88 -13.38
N GLU A 155 -2.24 16.44 -14.59
CA GLU A 155 -3.36 16.35 -15.56
C GLU A 155 -3.75 14.90 -15.86
N GLY A 156 -2.76 14.01 -16.03
CA GLY A 156 -3.03 12.59 -16.27
C GLY A 156 -3.69 11.90 -15.07
N MET A 157 -3.32 12.30 -13.85
CA MET A 157 -3.96 11.78 -12.62
C MET A 157 -5.41 12.25 -12.52
N ILE A 158 -5.65 13.55 -12.75
CA ILE A 158 -7.01 14.12 -12.73
C ILE A 158 -7.88 13.41 -13.76
N ALA A 159 -7.40 13.21 -15.00
CA ALA A 159 -8.18 12.55 -16.04
C ALA A 159 -8.63 11.14 -15.62
N ALA A 160 -7.72 10.34 -15.04
CA ALA A 160 -8.05 8.99 -14.57
C ALA A 160 -9.08 9.01 -13.42
N TYR A 161 -8.92 9.93 -12.46
CA TYR A 161 -9.89 10.06 -11.36
C TYR A 161 -11.24 10.56 -11.85
N GLN A 162 -11.29 11.57 -12.73
CA GLN A 162 -12.55 12.08 -13.29
C GLN A 162 -13.28 10.99 -14.08
N GLU A 163 -12.56 10.21 -14.88
CA GLU A 163 -13.14 9.11 -15.65
C GLU A 163 -13.80 8.06 -14.75
N LYS A 164 -13.14 7.66 -13.65
CA LYS A 164 -13.67 6.63 -12.74
C LYS A 164 -14.73 7.15 -11.78
N THR A 165 -14.51 8.32 -11.19
CA THR A 165 -15.34 8.84 -10.08
C THR A 165 -16.48 9.75 -10.54
N GLY A 166 -16.37 10.37 -11.72
CA GLY A 166 -17.26 11.44 -12.16
C GLY A 166 -17.13 12.76 -11.39
N ILE A 167 -16.17 12.87 -10.46
CA ILE A 167 -15.95 14.09 -9.68
C ILE A 167 -15.38 15.19 -10.57
N ASP A 168 -15.89 16.40 -10.41
CA ASP A 168 -15.39 17.56 -11.14
C ASP A 168 -13.95 17.91 -10.74
N ARG A 169 -13.20 18.40 -11.74
CA ARG A 169 -11.81 18.83 -11.58
C ARG A 169 -11.61 19.77 -10.39
N ASP A 170 -12.50 20.75 -10.23
CA ASP A 170 -12.38 21.77 -9.17
C ASP A 170 -12.53 21.20 -7.76
N VAL A 171 -13.14 20.00 -7.64
CA VAL A 171 -13.23 19.25 -6.38
C VAL A 171 -12.02 18.34 -6.20
N LEU A 172 -11.49 17.73 -7.28
CA LEU A 172 -10.28 16.91 -7.22
C LEU A 172 -9.01 17.72 -6.89
N LEU A 173 -8.87 18.93 -7.45
CA LEU A 173 -7.69 19.78 -7.24
C LEU A 173 -7.33 20.00 -5.76
N PRO A 174 -8.25 20.42 -4.87
CA PRO A 174 -7.94 20.58 -3.45
C PRO A 174 -7.66 19.24 -2.76
N MET A 175 -8.28 18.14 -3.19
CA MET A 175 -7.97 16.81 -2.64
C MET A 175 -6.55 16.36 -3.01
N LEU A 176 -6.07 16.71 -4.21
CA LEU A 176 -4.71 16.41 -4.65
C LEU A 176 -3.67 17.39 -4.06
N ALA A 177 -4.09 18.55 -3.55
CA ALA A 177 -3.15 19.51 -2.96
C ALA A 177 -2.59 19.06 -1.61
N VAL A 178 -3.20 18.05 -0.98
CA VAL A 178 -2.82 17.48 0.31
C VAL A 178 -2.87 15.95 0.24
N ASP A 179 -2.29 15.29 1.24
CA ASP A 179 -2.42 13.84 1.39
C ASP A 179 -3.83 13.50 1.89
N THR A 180 -4.71 13.15 0.94
CA THR A 180 -6.12 12.82 1.19
C THR A 180 -6.27 11.31 1.33
N TRP A 181 -6.55 10.85 2.54
CA TRP A 181 -6.80 9.45 2.85
C TRP A 181 -8.29 9.13 2.84
N LEU A 182 -8.65 8.02 2.20
CA LEU A 182 -10.02 7.54 2.02
C LEU A 182 -10.15 6.15 2.68
N THR A 183 -11.20 5.97 3.49
CA THR A 183 -11.66 4.65 3.93
C THR A 183 -12.42 3.96 2.79
N ALA A 184 -12.72 2.67 2.92
CA ALA A 184 -13.53 1.96 1.93
C ALA A 184 -14.90 2.62 1.73
N GLU A 185 -15.57 3.05 2.80
CA GLU A 185 -16.86 3.75 2.72
C GLU A 185 -16.74 5.05 1.95
N LYS A 186 -15.70 5.86 2.24
CA LYS A 186 -15.53 7.14 1.56
C LYS A 186 -15.10 6.96 0.11
N ALA A 187 -14.28 5.94 -0.17
CA ALA A 187 -13.88 5.60 -1.52
C ALA A 187 -15.10 5.20 -2.37
N VAL A 188 -16.02 4.40 -1.84
CA VAL A 188 -17.27 4.07 -2.54
C VAL A 188 -18.20 5.28 -2.68
N GLU A 189 -18.37 6.06 -1.61
CA GLU A 189 -19.19 7.29 -1.65
C GLU A 189 -18.72 8.26 -2.74
N LEU A 190 -17.40 8.38 -2.92
CA LEU A 190 -16.77 9.26 -3.91
C LEU A 190 -16.50 8.57 -5.26
N GLY A 191 -16.88 7.30 -5.45
CA GLY A 191 -16.69 6.59 -6.72
C GLY A 191 -15.25 6.13 -7.03
N PHE A 192 -14.33 6.17 -6.05
CA PHE A 192 -12.99 5.59 -6.18
C PHE A 192 -13.00 4.06 -6.01
N ALA A 193 -14.04 3.50 -5.42
CA ALA A 193 -14.27 2.07 -5.30
C ALA A 193 -15.74 1.73 -5.61
N ASP A 194 -16.02 0.47 -5.90
CA ASP A 194 -17.37 0.01 -6.28
C ASP A 194 -17.99 -0.90 -5.21
N VAL A 195 -17.18 -1.76 -4.58
CA VAL A 195 -17.65 -2.79 -3.64
C VAL A 195 -16.83 -2.76 -2.36
N ILE A 196 -17.51 -2.80 -1.21
CA ILE A 196 -16.88 -2.99 0.09
C ILE A 196 -16.91 -4.47 0.44
N ASP A 197 -15.73 -5.07 0.59
CA ASP A 197 -15.57 -6.45 1.04
C ASP A 197 -15.41 -6.51 2.58
N GLU A 198 -15.54 -7.72 3.15
CA GLU A 198 -15.21 -7.96 4.55
C GLU A 198 -13.73 -7.69 4.85
N ASP A 199 -13.42 -7.46 6.13
CA ASP A 199 -12.05 -7.18 6.57
C ASP A 199 -11.08 -8.30 6.13
N LYS A 200 -9.96 -7.91 5.51
CA LYS A 200 -8.84 -8.83 5.24
C LYS A 200 -7.86 -8.83 6.41
N GLN A 201 -7.17 -9.94 6.66
CA GLN A 201 -6.15 -9.97 7.73
C GLN A 201 -4.96 -9.06 7.38
N ILE A 202 -4.81 -7.94 8.08
CA ILE A 202 -3.65 -7.04 7.98
C ILE A 202 -2.66 -7.37 9.10
N ASN A 203 -1.42 -7.70 8.72
CA ASN A 203 -0.38 -8.10 9.65
C ASN A 203 0.42 -6.92 10.23
N ALA A 204 -0.14 -6.20 11.21
CA ALA A 204 0.56 -5.44 12.27
C ALA A 204 1.59 -4.33 11.88
N CYS A 205 1.55 -3.20 12.61
CA CYS A 205 2.51 -2.10 12.48
C CYS A 205 3.70 -2.28 13.43
N LEU A 206 4.91 -1.95 12.99
CA LEU A 206 6.08 -1.91 13.86
C LEU A 206 6.18 -0.53 14.52
N THR A 207 6.62 -0.51 15.78
CA THR A 207 6.93 0.72 16.53
C THR A 207 8.10 1.44 15.85
N ASP A 208 7.81 2.31 14.88
CA ASP A 208 8.70 3.34 14.27
C ASP A 208 8.13 3.95 12.97
N GLY A 209 6.82 3.83 12.71
CA GLY A 209 6.17 4.35 11.49
C GLY A 209 6.27 3.44 10.26
N LYS A 210 6.87 2.25 10.44
CA LYS A 210 6.88 1.16 9.47
C LYS A 210 5.67 0.26 9.68
N CYS A 211 4.76 0.25 8.72
CA CYS A 211 3.60 -0.63 8.71
C CYS A 211 3.98 -1.92 7.97
N VAL A 212 3.61 -3.10 8.50
CA VAL A 212 3.63 -4.32 7.71
C VAL A 212 2.20 -4.61 7.27
N ILE A 213 1.98 -4.65 5.96
CA ILE A 213 0.65 -4.86 5.38
C ILE A 213 0.81 -5.98 4.37
N ASN A 214 0.14 -7.11 4.62
CA ASN A 214 0.25 -8.32 3.80
C ASN A 214 1.71 -8.80 3.59
N GLY A 215 2.53 -8.72 4.65
CA GLY A 215 3.94 -9.13 4.62
C GLY A 215 4.88 -8.12 3.96
N GLN A 216 4.38 -6.95 3.56
CA GLN A 216 5.17 -5.88 2.96
C GLN A 216 5.37 -4.74 3.94
N GLN A 217 6.62 -4.33 4.13
CA GLN A 217 6.97 -3.20 4.99
C GLN A 217 6.85 -1.89 4.21
N MET A 218 6.05 -0.94 4.72
CA MET A 218 5.82 0.39 4.15
C MET A 218 6.11 1.46 5.21
N ASP A 219 6.86 2.50 4.88
CA ASP A 219 7.18 3.61 5.80
C ASP A 219 6.25 4.80 5.56
N LEU A 220 4.95 4.60 5.85
CA LEU A 220 3.89 5.55 5.49
C LEU A 220 4.04 6.89 6.22
N ILE A 221 4.38 6.87 7.52
CA ILE A 221 4.48 8.08 8.35
C ILE A 221 5.60 9.00 7.87
N ARG A 222 6.71 8.45 7.35
CA ARG A 222 7.78 9.28 6.79
C ARG A 222 7.52 9.74 5.37
N LYS A 223 6.69 9.01 4.62
CA LYS A 223 6.41 9.28 3.21
C LYS A 223 5.28 10.28 3.02
N TYR A 224 4.30 10.25 3.93
CA TYR A 224 3.02 10.92 3.76
C TYR A 224 2.58 11.67 5.02
N GLU A 225 1.86 12.75 4.80
CA GLU A 225 1.17 13.52 5.81
C GLU A 225 -0.23 12.94 6.08
N ASN A 226 -0.81 13.31 7.22
CA ASN A 226 -2.19 12.96 7.60
C ASN A 226 -2.53 11.46 7.58
N VAL A 227 -1.54 10.58 7.76
CA VAL A 227 -1.75 9.12 7.78
C VAL A 227 -2.74 8.74 8.88
N PRO A 228 -3.86 8.04 8.57
CA PRO A 228 -4.85 7.63 9.54
C PRO A 228 -4.24 6.83 10.69
N GLN A 229 -4.61 7.17 11.92
CA GLN A 229 -4.06 6.53 13.11
C GLN A 229 -4.40 5.04 13.17
N ASP A 230 -5.53 4.61 12.60
CA ASP A 230 -5.91 3.20 12.55
C ASP A 230 -4.98 2.37 11.65
N LEU A 231 -4.45 2.97 10.57
CA LEU A 231 -3.39 2.34 9.76
C LEU A 231 -2.08 2.25 10.55
N VAL A 232 -1.82 3.19 11.45
CA VAL A 232 -0.63 3.16 12.33
C VAL A 232 -0.81 2.18 13.50
N ASN A 233 -2.04 2.01 13.99
CA ASN A 233 -2.36 1.28 15.21
C ASN A 233 -2.91 -0.14 14.98
N ALA A 234 -2.76 -0.72 13.79
CA ALA A 234 -3.27 -2.07 13.45
C ALA A 234 -2.81 -3.20 14.40
N ASN A 235 -1.89 -2.93 15.35
CA ASN A 235 -1.54 -3.83 16.46
C ASN A 235 -2.61 -3.94 17.56
N ALA A 236 -3.39 -2.90 17.83
CA ALA A 236 -4.17 -2.84 19.07
C ALA A 236 -5.41 -3.77 19.07
N SER A 237 -5.95 -4.12 17.89
CA SER A 237 -7.08 -5.05 17.75
C SER A 237 -6.61 -6.51 17.72
N ALA A 238 -5.55 -6.81 16.96
CA ALA A 238 -4.99 -8.16 16.84
C ALA A 238 -4.36 -8.67 18.16
N GLU A 239 -3.76 -7.79 18.97
CA GLU A 239 -3.28 -8.15 20.31
C GLU A 239 -4.43 -8.39 21.30
N LYS A 240 -5.50 -7.58 21.26
CA LYS A 240 -6.68 -7.77 22.12
C LYS A 240 -7.46 -9.05 21.79
N GLU A 241 -7.50 -9.46 20.54
CA GLU A 241 -8.11 -10.74 20.15
C GLU A 241 -7.24 -11.94 20.55
N LYS A 242 -5.92 -11.84 20.40
CA LYS A 242 -4.98 -12.85 20.92
C LYS A 242 -5.03 -12.94 22.45
N GLU A 243 -5.18 -11.82 23.16
CA GLU A 243 -5.28 -11.79 24.61
C GLU A 243 -6.62 -12.37 25.11
N LYS A 244 -7.74 -12.10 24.41
CA LYS A 244 -9.04 -12.75 24.66
C LYS A 244 -9.03 -14.27 24.37
N ALA A 245 -8.30 -14.69 23.34
CA ALA A 245 -8.16 -16.11 22.98
C ALA A 245 -7.23 -16.89 23.91
N ASN A 246 -6.39 -16.21 24.70
CA ASN A 246 -5.43 -16.82 25.63
C ASN A 246 -5.87 -16.76 27.10
N ILE A 247 -7.12 -16.36 27.39
CA ILE A 247 -7.70 -16.48 28.73
C ILE A 247 -8.14 -17.93 28.92
N PRO A 248 -7.52 -18.73 29.82
CA PRO A 248 -7.99 -20.08 30.09
C PRO A 248 -9.41 -20.03 30.68
N PRO A 249 -10.29 -21.01 30.38
CA PRO A 249 -11.60 -21.07 31.02
C PRO A 249 -11.42 -21.08 32.54
N GLU A 250 -12.21 -20.26 33.23
CA GLU A 250 -12.11 -20.03 34.67
C GLU A 250 -12.26 -21.38 35.40
N THR A 251 -11.14 -21.96 35.82
CA THR A 251 -11.12 -23.20 36.60
C THR A 251 -11.37 -22.84 38.05
N GLU A 252 -12.33 -23.54 38.64
CA GLU A 252 -12.84 -23.37 40.00
C GLU A 252 -11.72 -23.18 41.03
N ARG A 253 -11.80 -22.10 41.81
CA ARG A 253 -10.82 -21.78 42.86
C ARG A 253 -10.83 -22.88 43.94
N PRO A 254 -9.71 -23.56 44.25
CA PRO A 254 -9.67 -24.40 45.43
C PRO A 254 -9.62 -23.53 46.70
N ILE A 255 -10.47 -23.89 47.66
CA ILE A 255 -10.59 -23.27 48.98
C ILE A 255 -9.22 -23.31 49.69
N ARG A 256 -8.71 -22.14 50.08
CA ARG A 256 -7.44 -21.96 50.80
C ARG A 256 -7.42 -22.79 52.09
N SER A 257 -6.41 -23.65 52.27
CA SER A 257 -6.07 -24.15 53.60
C SER A 257 -5.44 -23.02 54.43
N LEU A 258 -6.14 -22.64 55.50
CA LEU A 258 -5.75 -21.65 56.49
C LEU A 258 -4.58 -22.17 57.35
N SER A 259 -3.32 -21.92 56.96
CA SER A 259 -2.19 -22.23 57.88
C SER A 259 -1.00 -21.26 57.86
N LEU A 260 -1.06 -20.18 57.08
CA LEU A 260 0.01 -19.17 57.05
C LEU A 260 -0.34 -17.83 57.72
N TYR A 261 -1.60 -17.61 58.08
CA TYR A 261 -2.03 -16.37 58.76
C TYR A 261 -1.92 -16.44 60.29
N GLU A 262 -1.98 -17.63 60.90
CA GLU A 262 -1.91 -17.80 62.36
C GLU A 262 -0.48 -17.89 62.92
N LYS A 263 0.53 -18.11 62.07
CA LYS A 263 1.94 -18.15 62.51
C LYS A 263 2.57 -16.77 62.70
N ARG A 264 1.91 -15.68 62.28
CA ARG A 264 2.46 -14.31 62.39
C ARG A 264 2.02 -13.54 63.65
N ILE A 265 1.06 -14.07 64.42
CA ILE A 265 0.52 -13.41 65.63
C ILE A 265 1.21 -13.90 66.93
N LYS A 266 2.02 -14.97 66.91
CA LYS A 266 2.66 -15.53 68.13
C LYS A 266 4.10 -15.08 68.42
N ASN A 267 4.76 -14.36 67.52
CA ASN A 267 6.18 -14.00 67.69
C ASN A 267 6.47 -12.51 67.98
N ASN A 268 5.45 -11.70 68.30
CA ASN A 268 5.66 -10.26 68.58
C ASN A 268 5.20 -9.79 69.98
N ASN A 269 5.07 -10.71 70.93
CA ASN A 269 5.07 -10.39 72.35
C ASN A 269 6.33 -11.02 72.94
N HIS A 270 7.38 -10.22 73.15
CA HIS A 270 8.37 -10.31 74.24
C HIS A 270 9.52 -9.33 73.96
N ARG A 271 9.36 -8.07 74.38
CA ARG A 271 10.40 -7.21 75.00
C ARG A 271 9.79 -5.83 75.27
N ARG A 272 9.10 -5.73 76.42
CA ARG A 272 9.07 -4.51 77.24
C ARG A 272 10.32 -4.55 78.13
N PHE A 273 11.06 -3.45 78.18
CA PHE A 273 11.38 -2.62 79.36
C PHE A 273 12.26 -1.46 78.89
#